data_AF-A0A2C5YUH2-F1
#
_entry.id   AF-A0A2C5YUH2-F1
#
_cell.length_a   1.000
_cell.length_b   1.000
_cell.length_c   1.000
_cell.angle_alpha   90.00
_cell.angle_beta   90.00
_cell.angle_gamma   90.00
#
_symmetry.space_group_name_H-M   'P 1'
#
loop_
_entity.id
_entity.type
_entity.pdbx_description
1 polymer ?
#
loop_
_entity_poly.entity_id
_entity_poly.type
_entity_poly.pdbx_seq_one_letter_code
_entity_poly.pdbx_strand_id
1 'polypeptide(L)'
;MPTIALINGHAFAGGLMLSIAHDYRLAPSPKGYLCLNELLFGAAMKPAMLAIFRHKLPASTLTPLALEARRFNAAEAVAAGLADGIAQCFDDVLAFIRHRDLTEKAKSGVYGSIKAELHSPLIAYLSGPGLDASEARYHDDRRDEAERKEFATVWYEQWQKDNKSKL
;
A
#
# COMPACT_ATOMS: atom_id res chain seq x y z
N MET A 1 -17.84 14.64 -1.00
CA MET A 1 -16.76 15.58 -1.34
C MET A 1 -15.57 14.79 -1.86
N PRO A 2 -15.01 15.13 -3.04
CA PRO A 2 -13.80 14.52 -3.57
C PRO A 2 -12.57 14.87 -2.71
N THR A 3 -11.63 13.94 -2.55
CA THR A 3 -10.36 14.17 -1.85
C THR A 3 -9.15 13.91 -2.74
N ILE A 4 -8.12 14.74 -2.63
CA ILE A 4 -6.88 14.63 -3.44
C ILE A 4 -5.69 14.63 -2.50
N ALA A 5 -4.79 13.66 -2.67
CA ALA A 5 -3.47 13.67 -2.07
C ALA A 5 -2.48 14.36 -3.00
N LEU A 6 -2.05 15.58 -2.66
CA LEU A 6 -0.86 16.18 -3.23
C LEU A 6 0.37 15.57 -2.54
N ILE A 7 1.09 14.72 -3.23
CA ILE A 7 2.34 14.16 -2.73
C ILE A 7 3.45 15.15 -3.11
N ASN A 8 4.12 15.73 -2.11
CA ASN A 8 5.15 16.77 -2.29
C ASN A 8 6.59 16.25 -2.10
N GLY A 9 6.78 14.93 -1.98
CA GLY A 9 8.07 14.29 -1.75
C GLY A 9 7.97 12.77 -1.70
N HIS A 10 8.91 12.08 -1.05
CA HIS A 10 8.82 10.62 -0.91
C HIS A 10 7.57 10.20 -0.11
N ALA A 11 6.80 9.27 -0.65
CA ALA A 11 5.66 8.66 0.02
C ALA A 11 5.94 7.16 0.16
N PHE A 12 6.48 6.76 1.32
CA PHE A 12 6.84 5.39 1.64
C PHE A 12 5.92 4.81 2.71
N ALA A 13 5.67 3.50 2.62
CA ALA A 13 4.92 2.73 3.61
C ALA A 13 3.60 3.42 4.00
N GLY A 14 3.46 3.85 5.27
CA GLY A 14 2.30 4.56 5.77
C GLY A 14 1.97 5.86 5.02
N GLY A 15 2.98 6.59 4.51
CA GLY A 15 2.76 7.79 3.69
C GLY A 15 2.10 7.48 2.35
N LEU A 16 2.48 6.34 1.73
CA LEU A 16 1.81 5.85 0.52
C LEU A 16 0.41 5.32 0.84
N MET A 17 0.24 4.63 1.97
CA MET A 17 -1.06 4.13 2.38
C MET A 17 -2.06 5.29 2.61
N LEU A 18 -1.61 6.38 3.25
CA LEU A 18 -2.43 7.57 3.46
C LEU A 18 -2.81 8.26 2.14
N SER A 19 -1.88 8.35 1.18
CA SER A 19 -2.19 8.93 -0.13
C SER A 19 -3.20 8.06 -0.89
N ILE A 20 -3.12 6.74 -0.78
CA ILE A 20 -4.08 5.79 -1.35
C ILE A 20 -5.47 5.87 -0.72
N ALA A 21 -5.58 6.30 0.54
CA ALA A 21 -6.89 6.55 1.15
C ALA A 21 -7.67 7.72 0.50
N HIS A 22 -7.02 8.58 -0.28
CA HIS A 22 -7.68 9.66 -1.02
C HIS A 22 -8.27 9.18 -2.35
N ASP A 23 -9.22 9.93 -2.92
CA ASP A 23 -9.82 9.56 -4.21
C ASP A 23 -8.77 9.62 -5.32
N TYR A 24 -8.04 10.74 -5.37
CA TYR A 24 -7.00 10.99 -6.35
C TYR A 24 -5.64 11.23 -5.69
N ARG A 25 -4.57 10.88 -6.41
CA ARG A 25 -3.18 11.08 -6.00
C ARG A 25 -2.42 11.80 -7.10
N LEU A 26 -1.72 12.86 -6.75
CA LEU A 26 -0.80 13.54 -7.67
C LEU A 26 0.63 13.26 -7.22
N ALA A 27 1.38 12.59 -8.09
CA ALA A 27 2.76 12.18 -7.82
C ALA A 27 3.72 13.38 -7.87
N PRO A 28 4.73 13.40 -6.99
CA PRO A 28 5.68 14.51 -6.89
C PRO A 28 6.65 14.50 -8.07
N SER A 29 6.93 15.66 -8.66
CA SER A 29 7.95 15.84 -9.69
C SER A 29 8.73 17.14 -9.45
N PRO A 30 10.03 17.23 -9.81
CA PRO A 30 10.88 16.21 -10.44
C PRO A 30 11.50 15.21 -9.45
N LYS A 31 11.30 15.40 -8.14
CA LYS A 31 11.88 14.56 -7.09
C LYS A 31 10.79 13.92 -6.25
N GLY A 32 11.02 12.67 -5.86
CA GLY A 32 10.12 11.90 -5.01
C GLY A 32 9.90 10.50 -5.56
N TYR A 33 9.60 9.57 -4.67
CA TYR A 33 9.34 8.18 -5.01
C TYR A 33 8.14 7.69 -4.20
N LEU A 34 7.33 6.84 -4.82
CA LEU A 34 6.28 6.07 -4.15
C LEU A 34 6.76 4.62 -4.04
N CYS A 35 6.69 4.05 -2.84
CA CYS A 35 7.21 2.70 -2.58
C CYS A 35 6.58 2.06 -1.34
N LEU A 36 6.43 0.73 -1.36
CA LEU A 36 6.32 -0.10 -0.16
C LEU A 36 7.66 -0.79 0.05
N ASN A 37 8.42 -0.36 1.06
CA ASN A 37 9.76 -0.85 1.34
C ASN A 37 9.81 -1.87 2.49
N GLU A 38 8.66 -2.27 3.03
CA GLU A 38 8.49 -3.20 4.14
C GLU A 38 9.27 -4.51 3.94
N LEU A 39 9.26 -5.04 2.72
CA LEU A 39 10.01 -6.24 2.35
C LEU A 39 11.52 -6.08 2.56
N LEU A 40 12.08 -4.88 2.31
CA LEU A 40 13.52 -4.62 2.37
C LEU A 40 14.08 -4.64 3.79
N PHE A 41 13.23 -4.37 4.79
CA PHE A 41 13.62 -4.39 6.21
C PHE A 41 12.88 -5.46 7.02
N GLY A 42 12.21 -6.39 6.33
CA GLY A 42 11.59 -7.56 6.95
C GLY A 42 10.33 -7.27 7.76
N ALA A 43 9.66 -6.13 7.53
CA ALA A 43 8.37 -5.86 8.15
C ALA A 43 7.24 -6.54 7.38
N ALA A 44 6.44 -7.33 8.08
CA ALA A 44 5.25 -7.91 7.47
C ALA A 44 4.10 -6.90 7.48
N MET A 45 3.41 -6.77 6.34
CA MET A 45 2.22 -5.93 6.25
C MET A 45 1.02 -6.62 6.88
N LYS A 46 0.27 -5.90 7.71
CA LYS A 46 -0.97 -6.41 8.30
C LYS A 46 -2.06 -6.60 7.23
N PRO A 47 -3.02 -7.51 7.45
CA PRO A 47 -4.13 -7.74 6.52
C PRO A 47 -4.93 -6.49 6.16
N ALA A 48 -5.22 -5.63 7.15
CA ALA A 48 -5.92 -4.36 6.93
C ALA A 48 -5.19 -3.43 5.95
N MET A 49 -3.86 -3.33 6.08
CA MET A 49 -3.04 -2.50 5.20
C MET A 49 -3.13 -3.00 3.76
N LEU A 50 -2.84 -4.29 3.54
CA LEU A 50 -2.89 -4.88 2.19
C LEU A 50 -4.28 -4.84 1.57
N ALA A 51 -5.36 -4.86 2.37
CA ALA A 51 -6.71 -4.75 1.86
C ALA A 51 -6.96 -3.39 1.18
N ILE A 52 -6.41 -2.30 1.72
CA ILE A 52 -6.51 -0.97 1.12
C ILE A 52 -5.84 -0.93 -0.25
N PHE A 53 -4.61 -1.46 -0.37
CA PHE A 53 -3.89 -1.53 -1.64
C PHE A 53 -4.63 -2.38 -2.67
N ARG A 54 -5.10 -3.57 -2.27
CA ARG A 54 -5.89 -4.47 -3.16
C ARG A 54 -7.19 -3.84 -3.65
N HIS A 55 -7.84 -3.03 -2.81
CA HIS A 55 -9.08 -2.35 -3.19
C HIS A 55 -8.86 -1.17 -4.13
N LYS A 56 -7.76 -0.44 -3.97
CA LYS A 56 -7.53 0.86 -4.64
C LYS A 56 -6.64 0.78 -5.86
N LEU A 57 -5.80 -0.25 -6.00
CA LEU A 57 -4.80 -0.34 -7.07
C LEU A 57 -5.12 -1.43 -8.08
N PRO A 58 -4.66 -1.29 -9.34
CA PRO A 58 -4.69 -2.37 -10.30
C PRO A 58 -3.91 -3.59 -9.79
N ALA A 59 -4.43 -4.80 -10.07
CA ALA A 59 -3.77 -6.03 -9.65
C ALA A 59 -2.33 -6.15 -10.20
N SER A 60 -2.09 -5.64 -11.42
CA SER A 60 -0.76 -5.59 -12.06
C SER A 60 0.27 -4.76 -11.29
N THR A 61 -0.18 -3.83 -10.43
CA THR A 61 0.68 -2.91 -9.68
C THR A 61 1.08 -3.49 -8.33
N LEU A 62 0.29 -4.44 -7.79
CA LEU A 62 0.49 -4.98 -6.46
C LEU A 62 1.79 -5.78 -6.33
N THR A 63 2.11 -6.65 -7.31
CA THR A 63 3.33 -7.46 -7.26
C THR A 63 4.60 -6.59 -7.29
N PRO A 64 4.79 -5.68 -8.26
CA PRO A 64 5.97 -4.81 -8.25
C PRO A 64 6.05 -3.91 -7.01
N LEU A 65 4.90 -3.46 -6.48
CA LEU A 65 4.87 -2.61 -5.30
C LEU A 65 5.23 -3.38 -4.02
N ALA A 66 4.56 -4.49 -3.74
CA ALA A 66 4.62 -5.18 -2.44
C ALA A 66 5.61 -6.35 -2.38
N LEU A 67 5.84 -7.04 -3.51
CA LEU A 67 6.70 -8.23 -3.56
C LEU A 67 8.09 -7.94 -4.17
N GLU A 68 8.24 -6.85 -4.91
CA GLU A 68 9.53 -6.42 -5.46
C GLU A 68 10.09 -5.16 -4.75
N ALA A 69 9.30 -4.55 -3.86
CA ALA A 69 9.62 -3.29 -3.20
C ALA A 69 10.11 -2.20 -4.16
N ARG A 70 9.51 -2.15 -5.35
CA ARG A 70 9.92 -1.23 -6.42
C ARG A 70 9.61 0.21 -6.03
N ARG A 71 10.58 1.09 -6.28
CA ARG A 71 10.41 2.55 -6.20
C ARG A 71 9.88 3.05 -7.53
N PHE A 72 8.77 3.79 -7.49
CA PHE A 72 8.16 4.42 -8.67
C PHE A 72 8.47 5.91 -8.65
N ASN A 73 9.06 6.42 -9.73
CA ASN A 73 9.09 7.87 -9.99
C ASN A 73 7.70 8.35 -10.43
N ALA A 74 7.53 9.66 -10.63
CA ALA A 74 6.23 10.26 -10.96
C ALA A 74 5.56 9.66 -12.21
N ALA A 75 6.31 9.52 -13.30
CA ALA A 75 5.80 9.00 -14.56
C ALA A 75 5.45 7.51 -14.46
N GLU A 76 6.31 6.72 -13.81
CA GLU A 76 6.06 5.30 -13.56
C GLU A 76 4.85 5.08 -12.65
N ALA A 77 4.69 5.92 -11.62
CA ALA A 77 3.56 5.84 -10.70
C ALA A 77 2.23 6.09 -11.43
N VAL A 78 2.18 7.05 -12.36
CA VAL A 78 0.99 7.29 -13.19
C VAL A 78 0.76 6.13 -14.15
N ALA A 79 1.80 5.66 -14.85
CA ALA A 79 1.69 4.54 -15.78
C ALA A 79 1.20 3.24 -15.11
N ALA A 80 1.60 3.01 -13.86
CA ALA A 80 1.18 1.87 -13.05
C ALA A 80 -0.17 2.09 -12.34
N GLY A 81 -0.85 3.22 -12.51
CA GLY A 81 -2.11 3.53 -11.80
C GLY A 81 -1.96 3.73 -10.28
N LEU A 82 -0.72 3.92 -9.81
CA LEU A 82 -0.42 4.28 -8.42
C LEU A 82 -0.75 5.76 -8.14
N ALA A 83 -0.69 6.60 -9.17
CA ALA A 83 -1.11 8.01 -9.15
C ALA A 83 -2.02 8.36 -10.34
N ASP A 84 -2.84 9.39 -10.19
CA ASP A 84 -3.82 9.84 -11.20
C ASP A 84 -3.30 11.01 -12.05
N GLY A 85 -2.14 11.55 -11.69
CA GLY A 85 -1.47 12.65 -12.35
C GLY A 85 -0.14 13.00 -11.68
N ILE A 86 0.54 14.00 -12.22
CA ILE A 86 1.80 14.55 -11.68
C ILE A 86 1.54 15.97 -11.21
N ALA A 87 2.13 16.36 -10.08
CA ALA A 87 2.14 17.73 -9.60
C ALA A 87 3.56 18.17 -9.24
N GLN A 88 3.97 19.32 -9.77
CA GLN A 88 5.19 20.04 -9.43
C GLN A 88 4.90 21.17 -8.44
N CYS A 89 3.71 21.75 -8.50
CA CYS A 89 3.26 22.78 -7.56
C CYS A 89 1.77 22.65 -7.23
N PHE A 90 1.28 23.52 -6.35
CA PHE A 90 -0.13 23.55 -5.97
C PHE A 90 -1.06 23.91 -7.13
N ASP A 91 -0.60 24.72 -8.10
CA ASP A 91 -1.42 25.10 -9.26
C ASP A 91 -1.78 23.91 -10.15
N ASP A 92 -0.94 22.87 -10.19
CA ASP A 92 -1.24 21.62 -10.89
C ASP A 92 -2.42 20.88 -10.24
N VAL A 93 -2.58 20.98 -8.91
CA VAL A 93 -3.75 20.44 -8.21
C VAL A 93 -5.01 21.18 -8.66
N LEU A 94 -4.96 22.51 -8.72
CA LEU A 94 -6.08 23.32 -9.16
C LEU A 94 -6.42 23.05 -10.63
N ALA A 95 -5.42 22.86 -11.49
CA ALA A 95 -5.60 22.46 -12.87
C ALA A 95 -6.25 21.08 -12.98
N PHE A 96 -5.83 20.12 -12.17
CA PHE A 96 -6.42 18.78 -12.13
C PHE A 96 -7.89 18.81 -11.68
N ILE A 97 -8.20 19.61 -10.65
CA ILE A 97 -9.58 19.83 -10.17
C ILE A 97 -10.47 20.37 -11.30
N ARG A 98 -9.99 21.39 -12.03
CA ARG A 98 -10.71 21.98 -13.16
C ARG A 98 -10.87 20.98 -14.30
N HIS A 99 -9.80 20.30 -14.72
CA HIS A 99 -9.83 19.37 -15.84
C HIS A 99 -10.78 18.19 -15.61
N ARG A 100 -10.99 17.78 -14.36
CA ARG A 100 -11.91 16.69 -14.00
C ARG A 100 -13.27 17.20 -13.51
N ASP A 101 -13.55 18.49 -13.56
CA ASP A 101 -14.80 19.12 -13.09
C ASP A 101 -15.19 18.67 -11.67
N LEU A 102 -14.20 18.52 -10.77
CA LEU A 102 -14.45 17.90 -9.45
C LEU A 102 -15.37 18.76 -8.57
N THR A 103 -15.36 20.07 -8.75
CA THR A 103 -16.28 21.00 -8.06
C THR A 103 -17.72 20.81 -8.54
N GLU A 104 -17.94 20.65 -9.84
CA GLU A 104 -19.28 20.42 -10.41
C GLU A 104 -19.82 19.05 -10.00
N LYS A 105 -18.98 18.00 -10.08
CA LYS A 105 -19.34 16.65 -9.65
C LYS A 105 -19.71 16.54 -8.17
N ALA A 106 -19.23 17.48 -7.34
CA ALA A 106 -19.57 17.53 -5.93
C ALA A 106 -20.92 18.22 -5.64
N LYS A 107 -21.46 19.05 -6.55
CA LYS A 107 -22.65 19.89 -6.31
C LYS A 107 -23.94 19.10 -6.09
N SER A 108 -24.06 17.94 -6.73
CA SER A 108 -25.26 17.09 -6.63
C SER A 108 -25.52 16.55 -5.22
N GLY A 109 -24.55 16.64 -4.30
CA GLY A 109 -24.65 16.10 -2.94
C GLY A 109 -24.46 14.58 -2.85
N VAL A 110 -24.64 13.83 -3.96
CA VAL A 110 -24.59 12.37 -3.96
C VAL A 110 -23.18 11.78 -4.04
N TYR A 111 -22.14 12.60 -4.27
CA TYR A 111 -20.75 12.12 -4.37
C TYR A 111 -20.35 11.32 -3.12
N GLY A 112 -20.73 11.78 -1.93
CA GLY A 112 -20.44 11.09 -0.68
C GLY A 112 -21.09 9.71 -0.61
N SER A 113 -22.36 9.62 -0.99
CA SER A 113 -23.11 8.35 -0.99
C SER A 113 -22.56 7.36 -2.01
N ILE A 114 -22.24 7.80 -3.23
CA ILE A 114 -21.61 6.95 -4.25
C ILE A 114 -20.23 6.47 -3.78
N LYS A 115 -19.43 7.36 -3.19
CA LYS A 115 -18.12 7.00 -2.63
C LYS A 115 -18.24 5.99 -1.48
N ALA A 116 -19.23 6.16 -0.60
CA ALA A 116 -19.48 5.23 0.48
C ALA A 116 -19.85 3.84 -0.05
N GLU A 117 -20.71 3.77 -1.07
CA GLU A 117 -21.09 2.50 -1.70
C GLU A 117 -19.91 1.87 -2.45
N LEU A 118 -19.13 2.66 -3.20
CA LEU A 118 -17.94 2.20 -3.90
C LEU A 118 -16.91 1.52 -2.96
N HIS A 119 -16.83 2.00 -1.72
CA HIS A 119 -15.94 1.46 -0.69
C HIS A 119 -16.65 0.53 0.29
N SER A 120 -17.94 0.24 0.11
CA SER A 120 -18.72 -0.59 1.04
C SER A 120 -18.09 -1.96 1.30
N PRO A 121 -17.50 -2.67 0.30
CA PRO A 121 -16.87 -3.97 0.57
C PRO A 121 -15.61 -3.86 1.42
N LEU A 122 -14.80 -2.82 1.20
CA LEU A 122 -13.60 -2.56 1.98
C LEU A 122 -13.96 -2.18 3.42
N ILE A 123 -14.93 -1.29 3.60
CA ILE A 123 -15.41 -0.86 4.93
C ILE A 123 -15.97 -2.07 5.68
N ALA A 124 -16.82 -2.88 5.04
CA ALA A 124 -17.37 -4.09 5.64
C ALA A 124 -16.28 -5.08 6.06
N TYR A 125 -15.25 -5.27 5.22
CA TYR A 125 -14.10 -6.09 5.58
C TYR A 125 -13.34 -5.52 6.79
N LEU A 126 -13.03 -4.22 6.79
CA LEU A 126 -12.24 -3.56 7.83
C LEU A 126 -12.98 -3.40 9.16
N SER A 127 -14.31 -3.39 9.16
CA SER A 127 -15.16 -3.21 10.35
C SER A 127 -15.82 -4.49 10.85
N GLY A 128 -15.55 -5.63 10.20
CA GLY A 128 -16.24 -6.88 10.44
C GLY A 128 -15.33 -8.05 10.81
N PRO A 129 -15.92 -9.22 11.10
CA PRO A 129 -15.19 -10.42 11.52
C PRO A 129 -14.21 -10.95 10.46
N GLY A 130 -14.32 -10.51 9.20
CA GLY A 130 -13.39 -10.86 8.13
C GLY A 130 -11.97 -10.34 8.36
N LEU A 131 -11.84 -9.16 9.00
CA LEU A 131 -10.53 -8.66 9.42
C LEU A 131 -10.00 -9.49 10.59
N ASP A 132 -10.80 -9.75 11.62
CA ASP A 132 -10.40 -10.53 12.80
C ASP A 132 -9.86 -11.92 12.40
N ALA A 133 -10.58 -12.64 11.54
CA ALA A 133 -10.14 -13.93 11.03
C ALA A 133 -8.83 -13.83 10.23
N SER A 134 -8.64 -12.73 9.48
CA SER A 134 -7.40 -12.50 8.74
C SER A 134 -6.24 -12.09 9.63
N GLU A 135 -6.49 -11.35 10.71
CA GLU A 135 -5.49 -11.01 11.72
C GLU A 135 -5.08 -12.24 12.52
N ALA A 136 -6.02 -13.09 12.93
CA ALA A 136 -5.72 -14.37 13.57
C ALA A 136 -4.80 -15.24 12.70
N ARG A 137 -5.18 -15.47 11.43
CA ARG A 137 -4.32 -16.18 10.47
C ARG A 137 -2.95 -15.51 10.33
N TYR A 138 -2.90 -14.19 10.21
CA TYR A 138 -1.63 -13.45 10.11
C TYR A 138 -0.74 -13.69 11.34
N HIS A 139 -1.31 -13.71 12.55
CA HIS A 139 -0.58 -13.97 13.77
C HIS A 139 -0.08 -15.42 13.84
N ASP A 140 -0.90 -16.38 13.42
CA ASP A 140 -0.50 -17.79 13.32
C ASP A 140 0.65 -17.98 12.32
N ASP A 141 0.52 -17.45 11.09
CA ASP A 141 1.58 -17.51 10.08
C ASP A 141 2.90 -16.88 10.58
N ARG A 142 2.80 -15.81 11.39
CA ARG A 142 3.96 -15.14 11.97
C ARG A 142 4.62 -15.95 13.07
N ARG A 143 3.83 -16.66 13.89
CA ARG A 143 4.32 -17.57 14.92
C ARG A 143 5.00 -18.77 14.28
N ASP A 144 4.35 -19.42 13.31
CA ASP A 144 4.88 -20.58 12.60
C ASP A 144 6.21 -20.25 11.91
N GLU A 145 6.33 -19.07 11.30
CA GLU A 145 7.60 -18.62 10.70
C GLU A 145 8.69 -18.38 11.75
N ALA A 146 8.35 -17.87 12.93
CA ALA A 146 9.30 -17.67 14.01
C ALA A 146 9.81 -19.03 14.53
N GLU A 147 8.90 -19.98 14.75
CA GLU A 147 9.23 -21.36 15.15
C GLU A 147 10.12 -22.06 14.10
N ARG A 148 9.82 -21.89 12.80
CA ARG A 148 10.66 -22.43 11.72
C ARG A 148 12.06 -21.86 11.73
N LYS A 149 12.21 -20.55 11.94
CA LYS A 149 13.53 -19.89 12.03
C LYS A 149 14.31 -20.36 13.25
N GLU A 150 13.66 -20.48 14.40
CA GLU A 150 14.27 -21.01 15.61
C GLU A 150 14.73 -22.45 15.42
N PHE A 151 13.85 -23.33 14.93
CA PHE A 151 14.18 -24.71 14.63
C PHE A 151 15.36 -24.82 13.66
N ALA A 152 15.34 -24.06 12.55
CA ALA A 152 16.42 -24.08 11.57
C ALA A 152 17.75 -23.60 12.16
N THR A 153 17.71 -22.61 13.06
CA THR A 153 18.90 -22.11 13.76
C THR A 153 19.48 -23.17 14.69
N VAL A 154 18.65 -23.77 15.56
CA VAL A 154 19.08 -24.83 16.49
C VAL A 154 19.59 -26.06 15.73
N TRP A 155 18.88 -26.48 14.68
CA TRP A 155 19.29 -27.59 13.83
C TRP A 155 20.66 -27.33 13.19
N TYR A 156 20.87 -26.12 12.64
CA TYR A 156 22.13 -25.76 12.02
C TYR A 156 23.29 -25.74 13.02
N GLU A 157 23.08 -25.21 14.23
CA GLU A 157 24.08 -25.22 15.29
C GLU A 157 24.45 -26.66 15.72
N GLN A 158 23.46 -27.54 15.84
CA GLN A 158 23.71 -28.95 16.16
C GLN A 158 24.46 -29.66 15.04
N TRP A 159 24.02 -29.49 13.79
CA TRP A 159 24.70 -30.03 12.61
C TRP A 159 26.16 -29.56 12.53
N GLN A 160 26.43 -28.28 12.84
CA GLN A 160 27.80 -27.75 12.91
C GLN A 160 28.62 -28.40 14.03
N LYS A 161 28.06 -28.63 15.22
CA LYS A 161 28.76 -29.30 16.34
C LYS A 161 29.12 -30.74 15.98
N ASP A 162 28.16 -31.48 15.41
CA ASP A 162 28.34 -32.89 15.06
C ASP A 162 29.37 -33.07 13.93
N ASN A 163 29.42 -32.13 12.98
CA ASN A 163 30.33 -32.19 11.84
C ASN A 163 31.67 -31.46 12.04
N LYS A 164 31.81 -30.58 13.03
CA LYS A 164 33.12 -30.00 13.44
C LYS A 164 34.09 -31.06 13.95
N SER A 165 33.60 -32.22 14.40
CA SER A 165 34.43 -33.35 14.83
C SER A 165 34.99 -34.19 13.67
N LYS A 166 34.53 -33.95 12.43
CA LYS A 166 34.84 -34.74 11.23
C LYS A 166 35.72 -34.01 10.20
N LEU A 167 36.15 -32.79 10.51
CA LEU A 167 37.14 -32.00 9.77
C LEU A 167 38.34 -31.74 10.68
#